data_AF-A0A7V1QSX4-F1
#
_entry.id   AF-A0A7V1QSX4-F1
#
_cell.length_a   1.000
_cell.length_b   1.000
_cell.length_c   1.000
_cell.angle_alpha   90.00
_cell.angle_beta   90.00
_cell.angle_gamma   90.00
#
_symmetry.space_group_name_H-M   'P 1'
#
loop_
_entity.id
_entity.type
_entity.pdbx_description
1 polymer ?
#
loop_
_entity_poly.entity_id
_entity_poly.type
_entity_poly.pdbx_seq_one_letter_code
_entity_poly.pdbx_strand_id
1 'polypeptide(L)'
;MLSKEDNELLCRVGPGTPMGDFFRQYWLPALPSRDLPAPDCRPVRVRLLGENLVAFRDSEGRVGLLQEHCPHRGASLYWGR
;
A
#
# COMPACT_ATOMS: atom_id res chain seq x y z
N MET A 1 8.93 -20.77 -21.49
CA MET A 1 8.78 -19.34 -21.16
C MET A 1 7.39 -18.92 -21.63
N LEU A 2 6.64 -18.13 -20.88
CA LEU A 2 5.28 -17.68 -21.26
C LEU A 2 5.32 -16.81 -22.52
N SER A 3 4.19 -16.72 -23.26
CA SER A 3 4.05 -15.79 -24.38
C SER A 3 4.13 -14.33 -23.90
N LYS A 4 4.32 -13.39 -24.83
CA LYS A 4 4.31 -11.96 -24.47
C LYS A 4 2.93 -11.56 -23.93
N GLU A 5 1.89 -12.06 -24.58
CA GLU A 5 0.49 -11.84 -24.26
C GLU A 5 0.16 -12.35 -22.84
N ASP A 6 0.60 -13.56 -22.50
CA ASP A 6 0.39 -14.13 -21.17
C ASP A 6 1.15 -13.36 -20.07
N ASN A 7 2.36 -12.88 -20.35
CA ASN A 7 3.10 -12.05 -19.40
C ASN A 7 2.40 -10.72 -19.15
N GLU A 8 1.88 -10.07 -20.20
CA GLU A 8 1.11 -8.83 -20.04
C GLU A 8 -0.19 -9.05 -19.26
N LEU A 9 -0.86 -10.19 -19.46
CA LEU A 9 -2.05 -10.55 -18.70
C LEU A 9 -1.75 -10.82 -17.22
N LEU A 10 -0.72 -11.62 -16.92
CA LEU A 10 -0.46 -12.17 -15.59
C LEU A 10 0.39 -11.28 -14.67
N CYS A 11 1.28 -10.44 -15.23
CA CYS A 11 2.26 -9.71 -14.43
C CYS A 11 1.94 -8.23 -14.23
N ARG A 12 0.92 -7.69 -14.89
CA ARG A 12 0.47 -6.30 -14.69
C ARG A 12 -0.54 -6.24 -13.57
N VAL A 13 -0.24 -5.46 -12.53
CA VAL A 13 -1.04 -5.38 -11.29
C VAL A 13 -1.49 -3.95 -10.95
N GLY A 14 -1.39 -3.04 -11.92
CA GLY A 14 -1.87 -1.67 -11.77
C GLY A 14 -3.40 -1.57 -11.81
N PRO A 15 -3.98 -0.40 -11.49
CA PRO A 15 -5.41 -0.17 -11.60
C PRO A 15 -5.95 -0.51 -13.01
N GLY A 16 -7.07 -1.23 -13.08
CA GLY A 16 -7.73 -1.60 -14.34
C GLY A 16 -7.05 -2.72 -15.12
N THR A 17 -6.08 -3.41 -14.53
CA THR A 17 -5.48 -4.62 -15.11
C THR A 17 -6.15 -5.87 -14.53
N PRO A 18 -6.31 -6.97 -15.29
CA PRO A 18 -7.00 -8.16 -14.81
C PRO A 18 -6.43 -8.70 -13.49
N MET A 19 -5.10 -8.76 -13.38
CA MET A 19 -4.47 -9.21 -12.13
C MET A 19 -4.49 -8.14 -11.04
N GLY A 20 -4.44 -6.86 -11.38
CA GLY A 20 -4.65 -5.78 -10.40
C GLY A 20 -6.02 -5.86 -9.73
N ASP A 21 -7.08 -6.08 -10.51
CA ASP A 21 -8.45 -6.23 -10.01
C ASP A 21 -8.62 -7.53 -9.21
N PHE A 22 -8.02 -8.62 -9.69
CA PHE A 22 -8.01 -9.91 -8.99
C PHE A 22 -7.33 -9.80 -7.62
N PHE A 23 -6.11 -9.26 -7.54
CA PHE A 23 -5.36 -9.18 -6.28
C PHE A 23 -6.04 -8.30 -5.21
N ARG A 24 -6.84 -7.31 -5.61
CA ARG A 24 -7.62 -6.45 -4.69
C ARG A 24 -8.75 -7.18 -3.97
N GLN A 25 -9.09 -8.38 -4.42
CA GLN A 25 -10.08 -9.24 -3.76
C GLN A 25 -9.46 -10.08 -2.63
N TYR A 26 -8.15 -9.96 -2.38
CA TYR A 26 -7.41 -10.75 -1.39
C TYR A 26 -6.63 -9.90 -0.40
N TRP A 27 -6.38 -10.47 0.77
CA TRP A 27 -5.45 -9.92 1.74
C TRP A 27 -4.01 -10.15 1.29
N LEU A 28 -3.24 -9.06 1.18
CA LEU A 28 -1.83 -9.10 0.82
C LEU A 28 -0.97 -8.61 2.01
N PRO A 29 0.06 -9.37 2.40
CA PRO A 29 1.06 -8.84 3.34
C PRO A 29 1.84 -7.72 2.65
N ALA A 30 1.91 -6.55 3.31
CA ALA A 30 2.50 -5.34 2.71
C ALA A 30 3.73 -4.81 3.47
N LEU A 31 3.77 -4.99 4.79
CA LEU A 31 4.84 -4.47 5.66
C LEU A 31 4.97 -5.34 6.93
N PRO A 32 6.20 -5.69 7.36
CA PRO A 32 6.44 -6.28 8.68
C PRO A 32 6.04 -5.34 9.82
N SER A 33 5.27 -5.84 10.80
CA SER A 33 4.82 -5.03 11.96
C SER A 33 5.96 -4.39 12.77
N ARG A 34 7.15 -5.02 12.77
CA ARG A 34 8.36 -4.50 13.43
C ARG A 34 8.90 -3.20 12.83
N ASP A 35 8.54 -2.89 11.58
CA ASP A 35 8.94 -1.65 10.92
C ASP A 35 8.11 -0.46 11.43
N LEU A 36 7.07 -0.73 12.23
CA LEU A 36 6.32 0.23 13.05
C LEU A 36 6.50 -0.12 14.54
N PRO A 37 7.66 0.19 15.14
CA PRO A 37 8.12 -0.43 16.39
C PRO A 37 7.35 0.02 17.65
N ALA A 38 6.70 1.18 17.64
CA ALA A 38 6.02 1.74 18.82
C ALA A 38 4.82 2.61 18.41
N PRO A 39 3.86 2.86 19.32
CA PRO A 39 2.82 3.88 19.11
C PRO A 39 3.43 5.22 18.70
N ASP A 40 2.80 5.91 17.75
CA ASP A 40 3.22 7.22 17.24
C ASP A 40 4.65 7.28 16.68
N CYS A 41 5.22 6.12 16.33
CA CYS A 41 6.50 6.06 15.64
C CYS A 41 6.39 6.67 14.23
N ARG A 42 7.54 6.90 13.60
CA ARG A 42 7.59 7.45 12.24
C ARG A 42 6.80 6.55 11.28
N PRO A 43 5.85 7.10 10.50
CA PRO A 43 5.11 6.31 9.54
C PRO A 43 6.03 5.79 8.42
N VAL A 44 5.59 4.73 7.75
CA VAL A 44 6.34 4.05 6.67
C VAL A 44 5.57 4.18 5.37
N ARG A 45 6.24 4.63 4.29
CA ARG A 45 5.67 4.62 2.94
C ARG A 45 5.63 3.19 2.41
N VAL A 46 4.48 2.81 1.86
CA VAL A 46 4.25 1.49 1.26
C VAL A 46 3.73 1.68 -0.15
N ARG A 47 4.26 0.94 -1.12
CA ARG A 47 3.69 0.87 -2.47
C ARG A 47 3.15 -0.53 -2.73
N LEU A 48 1.85 -0.62 -2.98
CA LEU A 48 1.14 -1.89 -3.16
C LEU A 48 0.14 -1.76 -4.31
N LEU A 49 0.16 -2.70 -5.26
CA LEU A 49 -0.74 -2.74 -6.43
C LEU A 49 -0.84 -1.39 -7.19
N GLY A 50 0.30 -0.68 -7.28
CA GLY A 50 0.40 0.60 -7.97
C GLY A 50 -0.01 1.84 -7.14
N GLU A 51 -0.51 1.67 -5.91
CA GLU A 51 -0.90 2.77 -5.03
C GLU A 51 0.17 3.14 -4.01
N ASN A 52 0.30 4.44 -3.73
CA ASN A 52 1.17 4.96 -2.67
C ASN A 52 0.37 5.14 -1.39
N LEU A 53 0.80 4.43 -0.35
CA LEU A 53 0.14 4.32 0.95
C LEU A 53 1.11 4.73 2.06
N VAL A 54 0.55 5.04 3.22
CA VAL A 54 1.29 5.35 4.45
C VAL A 54 0.78 4.42 5.56
N ALA A 55 1.68 3.58 6.05
CA ALA A 55 1.46 2.73 7.21
C ALA A 55 1.86 3.47 8.49
N PHE A 56 1.07 3.31 9.55
CA PHE A 56 1.31 3.94 10.84
C PHE A 56 0.87 3.03 11.99
N ARG A 57 1.33 3.35 13.20
CA ARG A 57 0.81 2.78 14.44
C ARG A 57 0.28 3.93 15.29
N ASP A 58 -1.01 3.90 15.60
CA ASP A 58 -1.64 4.95 16.40
C ASP A 58 -1.23 4.91 17.87
N SER A 59 -1.66 5.90 18.65
CA SER A 59 -1.36 6.02 20.08
C SER A 59 -1.88 4.88 20.93
N GLU A 60 -2.88 4.12 20.45
CA GLU A 60 -3.40 2.90 21.08
C GLU A 60 -2.64 1.64 20.65
N GLY A 61 -1.64 1.78 19.78
CA GLY A 61 -0.81 0.69 19.28
C GLY A 61 -1.40 -0.07 18.09
N ARG A 62 -2.53 0.38 17.52
CA ARG A 62 -3.17 -0.27 16.36
C ARG A 62 -2.45 0.11 15.07
N VAL A 63 -2.29 -0.87 14.17
CA VAL A 63 -1.70 -0.64 12.84
C VAL A 63 -2.79 -0.15 11.89
N GLY A 64 -2.48 0.91 11.14
CA GLY A 64 -3.33 1.43 10.07
C GLY A 64 -2.56 1.63 8.77
N LEU A 65 -3.30 1.72 7.68
CA LEU A 65 -2.79 1.98 6.33
C LEU A 65 -3.75 2.94 5.61
N LEU A 66 -3.25 4.05 5.09
CA LEU A 66 -4.03 5.06 4.39
C LEU A 66 -3.39 5.41 3.05
N GLN A 67 -4.15 5.99 2.13
CA GLN A 67 -3.56 6.65 0.96
C GLN A 67 -2.63 7.78 1.39
N GLU A 68 -1.51 7.94 0.68
CA GLU A 68 -0.49 8.91 1.08
C GLU A 68 -0.99 10.36 1.04
N HIS A 69 -1.87 10.70 0.12
CA HIS A 69 -2.24 12.09 -0.13
C HIS A 69 -3.52 12.46 0.62
N CYS A 70 -3.48 13.56 1.38
CA CYS A 70 -4.62 14.09 2.13
C CYS A 70 -5.80 14.38 1.17
N PRO A 71 -7.02 13.92 1.46
CA PRO A 71 -8.17 14.12 0.58
C PRO A 71 -8.59 15.59 0.44
N HIS A 72 -8.14 16.48 1.31
CA HIS A 72 -8.46 17.90 1.24
C HIS A 72 -7.65 18.62 0.14
N ARG A 73 -6.31 18.51 0.15
CA ARG A 73 -5.42 19.26 -0.76
C ARG A 73 -4.18 18.49 -1.23
N GLY A 74 -4.14 17.17 -1.04
CA GLY A 74 -3.08 16.33 -1.56
C GLY A 74 -1.72 16.44 -0.85
N ALA A 75 -1.65 17.09 0.33
CA ALA A 75 -0.44 17.04 1.14
C ALA A 75 -0.11 15.58 1.54
N SER A 76 1.16 15.20 1.50
CA SER A 76 1.57 13.86 1.89
C SER A 76 1.42 13.67 3.41
N LEU A 77 0.54 12.74 3.81
CA LEU A 77 0.28 12.34 5.19
C LEU A 77 1.48 11.68 5.86
N TYR A 78 2.48 11.25 5.10
CA TYR A 78 3.74 10.77 5.63
C TYR A 78 4.46 11.81 6.50
N TRP A 79 4.24 13.11 6.22
CA TRP A 79 4.76 14.21 7.02
C TRP A 79 3.81 14.64 8.15
N GLY A 80 2.65 13.99 8.28
CA GLY A 80 1.73 14.16 9.40
C GLY A 80 2.31 13.64 10.70
N ARG A 81 1.76 14.11 11.82
CA ARG A 81 2.09 13.67 13.17
C ARG A 81 0.82 13.47 13.96
#